data_AF-A0A5K7XJN0-F1
#
_entry.id   AF-A0A5K7XJN0-F1
#
_cell.length_a   1.000
_cell.length_b   1.000
_cell.length_c   1.000
_cell.angle_alpha   90.00
_cell.angle_beta   90.00
_cell.angle_gamma   90.00
#
_symmetry.space_group_name_H-M   'P 1'
#
loop_
_entity.id
_entity.type
_entity.pdbx_description
1 polymer ?
#
loop_
_entity_poly.entity_id
_entity_poly.type
_entity_poly.pdbx_seq_one_letter_code
_entity_poly.pdbx_strand_id
1 'polypeptide(L)' 'MQRPKDLSRDELERIVNELQQALYLRYDEEADEFLWDPAKEWSGFDVCDAMGDVLGELSMVPEEVKPFE' A
#
# COMPACT_ATOMS: atom_id res chain seq x y z
N MET A 1 -16.30 -6.98 7.90
CA MET A 1 -14.90 -7.15 7.48
C MET A 1 -14.75 -8.23 6.40
N GLN A 2 -14.14 -7.90 5.26
CA GLN A 2 -13.77 -8.86 4.20
C GLN A 2 -12.57 -9.70 4.68
N ARG A 3 -12.52 -11.00 4.34
CA ARG A 3 -11.36 -11.84 4.70
C ARG A 3 -10.36 -11.82 3.54
N PRO A 4 -9.04 -11.87 3.81
CA PRO A 4 -8.02 -11.85 2.75
C PRO A 4 -8.20 -12.91 1.66
N LYS A 5 -8.68 -14.11 2.04
CA LYS A 5 -8.91 -15.22 1.10
C LYS A 5 -10.10 -15.01 0.16
N ASP A 6 -10.96 -14.05 0.45
CA ASP A 6 -12.16 -13.74 -0.32
C ASP A 6 -11.89 -12.55 -1.28
N LEU A 7 -10.66 -12.02 -1.33
CA LEU A 7 -10.27 -11.00 -2.30
C LEU A 7 -10.26 -11.59 -3.72
N SER A 8 -10.85 -10.85 -4.64
CA SER A 8 -10.71 -11.05 -6.07
C SER A 8 -9.28 -10.78 -6.51
N ARG A 9 -8.96 -11.25 -7.72
CA ARG A 9 -7.68 -10.96 -8.36
C ARG A 9 -7.43 -9.46 -8.50
N ASP A 10 -8.43 -8.70 -8.92
CA ASP A 10 -8.30 -7.26 -9.15
C ASP A 10 -8.01 -6.50 -7.85
N GLU A 11 -8.63 -6.91 -6.75
CA GLU A 11 -8.34 -6.35 -5.42
C GLU A 11 -6.92 -6.69 -4.95
N LEU A 12 -6.43 -7.91 -5.21
CA LEU A 12 -5.05 -8.30 -4.90
C LEU A 12 -4.04 -7.51 -5.75
N GLU A 13 -4.30 -7.38 -7.05
CA GLU A 13 -3.46 -6.59 -7.96
C GLU A 13 -3.42 -5.13 -7.53
N ARG A 14 -4.54 -4.58 -7.04
CA ARG A 14 -4.60 -3.23 -6.48
C ARG A 14 -3.68 -3.09 -5.26
N ILE A 15 -3.76 -3.99 -4.28
CA ILE A 15 -2.89 -3.94 -3.09
C ILE A 15 -1.41 -3.96 -3.49
N VAL A 16 -1.04 -4.87 -4.41
CA VAL A 16 0.34 -4.98 -4.89
C VAL A 16 0.79 -3.71 -5.61
N ASN A 17 -0.06 -3.16 -6.48
CA ASN A 17 0.24 -1.94 -7.22
C ASN A 17 0.48 -0.74 -6.29
N GLU A 18 -0.36 -0.56 -5.27
CA GLU A 18 -0.20 0.52 -4.29
C GLU A 18 1.06 0.34 -3.45
N LEU A 19 1.36 -0.89 -3.03
CA LEU A 19 2.60 -1.20 -2.31
C LEU A 19 3.84 -0.91 -3.16
N GLN A 20 3.84 -1.32 -4.42
CA GLN A 20 4.95 -1.07 -5.34
C GLN A 20 5.14 0.43 -5.57
N GLN A 21 4.05 1.19 -5.76
CA GLN A 21 4.13 2.64 -5.91
C GLN A 21 4.72 3.30 -4.66
N ALA A 22 4.27 2.93 -3.46
CA ALA A 22 4.81 3.46 -2.22
C ALA A 22 6.32 3.19 -2.09
N LEU A 23 6.77 1.99 -2.45
CA LEU A 23 8.16 1.58 -2.34
C LEU A 23 9.09 2.18 -3.40
N TYR A 24 8.63 2.34 -4.64
CA TYR A 24 9.53 2.57 -5.77
C TYR A 24 9.14 3.73 -6.68
N LEU A 25 7.90 4.21 -6.64
CA LEU A 25 7.50 5.35 -7.47
C LEU A 25 8.06 6.63 -6.86
N ARG A 26 8.84 7.36 -7.66
CA ARG A 26 9.46 8.63 -7.29
C ARG A 26 9.06 9.68 -8.31
N TYR A 27 8.68 10.86 -7.84
CA TYR A 27 8.53 12.01 -8.73
C TYR A 27 9.90 12.63 -8.98
N ASP A 28 10.23 12.79 -10.27
CA ASP A 28 11.42 13.47 -10.73
C ASP A 28 11.06 14.90 -11.15
N GLU A 29 11.57 15.89 -10.41
CA GLU A 29 11.27 17.30 -10.65
C GLU A 29 11.90 17.84 -11.94
N GLU A 30 13.01 17.26 -12.40
CA GLU A 30 13.70 17.72 -13.61
C GLU A 30 12.97 17.23 -14.87
N ALA A 31 12.50 15.98 -14.84
CA ALA A 31 11.74 15.38 -15.92
C ALA A 31 10.23 15.68 -15.86
N ASP A 32 9.72 16.24 -14.75
CA ASP A 32 8.30 16.47 -14.47
C ASP A 32 7.45 15.19 -14.65
N GLU A 33 7.97 14.06 -14.16
CA GLU A 33 7.30 12.76 -14.33
C GLU A 33 7.54 11.81 -13.15
N PHE A 34 6.71 10.76 -13.08
CA PHE A 34 6.90 9.69 -12.11
C PHE A 34 7.75 8.57 -12.70
N LEU A 35 8.83 8.23 -12.00
CA LEU A 35 9.79 7.20 -12.38
C LEU A 35 9.77 6.04 -11.39
N TRP A 36 10.05 4.85 -11.91
CA TRP A 36 10.32 3.66 -11.09
C TRP A 36 11.79 3.65 -10.67
N ASP A 37 12.03 3.82 -9.38
CA ASP A 37 13.36 3.84 -8.76
C ASP A 37 13.45 2.75 -7.68
N PRO A 38 14.04 1.58 -8.00
CA PRO A 38 14.28 0.52 -7.02
C PRO A 38 15.20 0.91 -5.86
N ALA A 39 15.96 2.00 -6.01
CA ALA A 39 16.85 2.55 -4.99
C ALA A 39 16.22 3.71 -4.22
N LYS A 40 14.94 4.04 -4.48
CA LYS A 40 14.19 5.04 -3.73
C LYS A 40 14.26 4.73 -2.24
N GLU A 41 14.66 5.72 -1.45
CA GLU A 41 14.50 5.66 0.00
C GLU A 41 13.03 5.86 0.35
N TRP A 42 12.51 4.98 1.22
CA TRP A 42 11.13 5.01 1.69
C TRP A 42 11.12 4.93 3.21
N SER A 43 10.10 5.52 3.83
CA SER A 43 9.86 5.36 5.26
C SER A 43 8.80 4.29 5.50
N GLY A 44 8.99 3.48 6.55
CA GLY A 44 7.98 2.50 6.95
C GLY A 44 6.66 3.16 7.35
N PHE A 45 6.70 4.43 7.78
CA PHE A 45 5.51 5.21 8.08
C PHE A 45 4.67 5.46 6.82
N ASP A 46 5.27 6.01 5.76
CA ASP A 46 4.56 6.33 4.51
C ASP A 46 3.98 5.07 3.85
N VAL A 47 4.73 3.97 3.89
CA VAL A 47 4.25 2.68 3.38
C VAL A 47 3.07 2.17 4.20
N CYS A 48 3.13 2.24 5.52
CA CYS A 48 2.02 1.83 6.38
C CYS A 48 0.78 2.71 6.21
N ASP A 49 0.95 4.01 6.02
CA ASP A 49 -0.14 4.97 5.80
C ASP A 49 -0.87 4.65 4.48
N ALA A 50 -0.12 4.53 3.37
CA ALA A 50 -0.68 4.14 2.07
C ALA A 50 -1.38 2.77 2.11
N MET A 51 -0.82 1.80 2.85
CA MET A 51 -1.47 0.49 3.03
C MET A 51 -2.72 0.58 3.92
N GLY A 52 -2.72 1.46 4.91
CA GLY A 52 -3.89 1.73 5.75
C GLY A 52 -5.08 2.19 4.93
N ASP A 53 -4.86 3.13 4.01
CA ASP A 53 -5.89 3.64 3.11
C ASP A 53 -6.48 2.53 2.24
N VAL A 54 -5.62 1.76 1.55
CA VAL A 54 -6.06 0.71 0.62
C VAL A 54 -6.80 -0.41 1.34
N LEU A 55 -6.30 -0.85 2.51
CA LEU A 55 -6.97 -1.87 3.31
C LEU A 55 -8.28 -1.35 3.94
N GLY A 56 -8.34 -0.05 4.25
CA GLY A 56 -9.56 0.64 4.69
C GLY A 56 -10.66 0.56 3.64
N GLU A 57 -10.34 0.91 2.39
CA GLU A 57 -11.28 0.83 1.28
C GLU A 57 -11.78 -0.59 1.01
N LEU A 58 -10.91 -1.59 1.19
CA LEU A 58 -11.27 -3.00 1.06
C LEU A 58 -11.99 -3.57 2.29
N SER A 59 -12.35 -2.74 3.28
CA SER A 59 -12.99 -3.18 4.52
C SER A 59 -12.21 -4.31 5.23
N MET A 60 -10.89 -4.22 5.19
CA MET A 60 -9.94 -5.18 5.76
C MET A 60 -9.28 -4.71 7.06
N VAL A 61 -9.62 -3.50 7.53
CA VAL A 61 -9.14 -3.01 8.83
C VAL A 61 -9.83 -3.79 9.95
N PRO A 62 -9.07 -4.39 10.90
CA PRO A 62 -9.64 -5.12 12.02
C PRO A 62 -10.54 -4.22 12.88
N GLU A 63 -11.76 -4.69 13.18
CA GLU A 63 -12.68 -4.00 14.09
C GLU A 63 -12.23 -4.10 15.56
N GLU A 64 -11.45 -5.13 15.90
CA GLU A 64 -10.79 -5.31 17.20
C GLU A 64 -9.28 -5.51 17.03
N VAL A 65 -8.51 -4.58 17.59
CA VAL A 65 -7.07 -4.77 17.80
C VAL A 65 -6.89 -5.44 19.15
N LYS A 66 -6.61 -6.75 19.17
CA LYS A 66 -6.21 -7.39 20.44
C LYS A 66 -4.83 -6.88 20.85
N PRO A 67 -4.62 -6.49 22.11
CA PRO A 67 -3.29 -6.14 22.59
C PRO A 67 -2.34 -7.32 22.38
N PHE A 68 -1.08 -7.03 22.07
CA PHE A 68 -0.03 -8.05 22.11
C PHE A 68 0.12 -8.53 23.56
N GLU A 69 -0.15 -9.82 23.81
CA GLU A 69 0.14 -10.51 25.09
C GLU A 69 1.63 -10.83 25.22
#